data_AF-A0A417QN47-F1
#
_entry.id   AF-A0A417QN47-F1
#
_cell.length_a   1.000
_cell.length_b   1.000
_cell.length_c   1.000
_cell.angle_alpha   90.00
_cell.angle_beta   90.00
_cell.angle_gamma   90.00
#
_symmetry.space_group_name_H-M   'P 1'
#
loop_
_entity.id
_entity.type
_entity.pdbx_description
1 polymer ?
#
loop_
_entity_poly.entity_id
_entity_poly.type
_entity_poly.pdbx_seq_one_letter_code
_entity_poly.pdbx_strand_id
1 'polypeptide(L)'
;MNIRKIQIQELLPALHLAAEVFAEDVAPAYTDEGVGRFHEFISYDSFREMFERQEVTIFGAFEGVQICGMIAVTNSGHISLFFVRKAFQRHGIGRMLYLAAVAFAAREVHTSKITVNAAPQAVETYEHLGMHKVTEEQEKDGIRFVPMEAELVQSAYGQYSYHYGTGNPGQNTYGYGAGSSSSGSYSYGPGPEENGQGPAGTYSHQVQMPQRRSAVPVIVGVVAAIILLIVAVGGAFLFGSFIYYKAKDDVGITEDQPYEDDGDSWDDSDDIYDNDENNGNSGSDSQNKTDESSVSGVDKIEAYKADNLSYKVKNETYSFRDSEKTSTIIDFNVAYPQISGLKGKNADKINKTIKNCAMSTVDEIYTHPDEKIKQKVIEANTPALISYVKCKVTYATNEFISVVFEDTSARGEYSEYQTDLRTVNIRLRDGKIYEVRDIVKLDDTFVENWAKIMQKETGDSSFLTDLTTAEMKKALEGNDKTGAYVPNFFVSKDGIEIGFNMGSASSGKQSTKYAWVTAPYTFDEIKSSVADTAFWKGLDR
;
A
#
# COMPACT_ATOMS: atom_id res chain seq x y z
N MET A 1 5.20 -9.66 9.38
CA MET A 1 5.98 -8.50 8.88
C MET A 1 6.45 -8.66 7.44
N ASN A 2 6.03 -7.77 6.54
CA ASN A 2 6.44 -7.68 5.12
C ASN A 2 7.00 -6.27 4.85
N ILE A 3 8.14 -6.13 4.16
CA ILE A 3 8.73 -4.83 3.81
C ILE A 3 8.67 -4.65 2.29
N ARG A 4 8.02 -3.57 1.83
CA ARG A 4 7.91 -3.26 0.39
C ARG A 4 7.69 -1.76 0.16
N LYS A 5 7.85 -1.31 -1.09
CA LYS A 5 7.34 0.00 -1.51
C LYS A 5 5.82 0.06 -1.27
N ILE A 6 5.32 1.20 -0.83
CA ILE A 6 3.88 1.42 -0.65
C ILE A 6 3.20 1.72 -2.00
N GLN A 7 1.91 1.48 -2.09
CA GLN A 7 1.06 1.91 -3.22
C GLN A 7 0.39 3.26 -2.90
N ILE A 8 -0.15 3.96 -3.90
CA ILE A 8 -0.67 5.34 -3.72
C ILE A 8 -1.82 5.42 -2.69
N GLN A 9 -2.67 4.40 -2.59
CA GLN A 9 -3.73 4.32 -1.58
C GLN A 9 -3.22 4.08 -0.15
N GLU A 10 -1.95 3.71 -0.01
CA GLU A 10 -1.28 3.48 1.29
C GLU A 10 -0.47 4.71 1.74
N LEU A 11 -0.35 5.74 0.90
CA LEU A 11 0.35 6.99 1.22
C LEU A 11 -0.28 7.71 2.42
N LEU A 12 -1.61 7.82 2.47
CA LEU A 12 -2.30 8.47 3.60
C LEU A 12 -2.13 7.67 4.91
N PRO A 13 -2.34 6.33 4.97
CA PRO A 13 -1.96 5.51 6.12
C PRO A 13 -0.49 5.64 6.58
N ALA A 14 0.46 5.80 5.64
CA ALA A 14 1.86 6.03 5.97
C ALA A 14 2.07 7.41 6.62
N LEU A 15 1.54 8.49 6.03
CA LEU A 15 1.66 9.84 6.58
C LEU A 15 0.94 9.98 7.93
N HIS A 16 -0.18 9.28 8.14
CA HIS A 16 -0.83 9.21 9.45
C HIS A 16 0.04 8.51 10.51
N LEU A 17 0.76 7.43 10.14
CA LEU A 17 1.74 6.81 11.02
C LEU A 17 2.89 7.78 11.36
N ALA A 18 3.40 8.53 10.38
CA ALA A 18 4.41 9.55 10.61
C ALA A 18 3.91 10.64 11.57
N ALA A 19 2.68 11.14 11.38
CA ALA A 19 2.05 12.13 12.26
C ALA A 19 1.88 11.61 13.70
N GLU A 20 1.38 10.38 13.86
CA GLU A 20 1.15 9.72 15.14
C GLU A 20 2.45 9.54 15.94
N VAL A 21 3.47 8.92 15.34
CA VAL A 21 4.74 8.66 16.03
C VAL A 21 5.54 9.96 16.22
N PHE A 22 5.43 10.94 15.32
CA PHE A 22 5.98 12.27 15.54
C PHE A 22 5.34 12.96 16.76
N ALA A 23 4.01 12.93 16.89
CA ALA A 23 3.30 13.57 17.99
C ALA A 23 3.68 12.97 19.36
N GLU A 24 3.88 11.65 19.45
CA GLU A 24 4.36 11.00 20.67
C GLU A 24 5.85 11.23 20.95
N ASP A 25 6.72 10.91 19.99
CA ASP A 25 8.16 10.69 20.25
C ASP A 25 9.06 11.86 19.79
N VAL A 26 8.53 12.89 19.10
CA VAL A 26 9.33 14.00 18.52
C VAL A 26 8.79 15.39 18.83
N ALA A 27 7.49 15.65 18.67
CA ALA A 27 6.88 16.96 18.87
C ALA A 27 7.22 17.62 20.24
N PRO A 28 7.30 16.89 21.38
CA PRO A 28 7.68 17.48 22.67
C PRO A 28 9.10 18.06 22.75
N ALA A 29 9.95 17.83 21.73
CA ALA A 29 11.32 18.36 21.64
C ALA A 29 11.46 19.58 20.71
N TYR A 30 10.39 19.95 19.98
CA TYR A 30 10.35 21.05 18.98
C TYR A 30 9.52 22.23 19.49
N THR A 31 9.55 23.35 18.77
CA THR A 31 8.62 24.48 19.01
C THR A 31 7.30 24.29 18.27
N ASP A 32 6.27 25.06 18.64
CA ASP A 32 4.98 25.10 17.91
C ASP A 32 5.15 25.41 16.42
N GLU A 33 6.13 26.26 16.07
CA GLU A 33 6.51 26.54 14.67
C GLU A 33 7.10 25.28 13.99
N GLY A 34 8.04 24.59 14.65
CA GLY A 34 8.63 23.36 14.12
C GLY A 34 7.63 22.22 13.96
N VAL A 35 6.66 22.11 14.87
CA VAL A 35 5.52 21.18 14.77
C VAL A 35 4.62 21.56 13.59
N GLY A 36 4.26 22.84 13.45
CA GLY A 36 3.48 23.33 12.31
C GLY A 36 4.16 23.05 10.96
N ARG A 37 5.47 23.29 10.87
CA ARG A 37 6.29 23.02 9.67
C ARG A 37 6.45 21.54 9.35
N PHE A 38 6.49 20.68 10.37
CA PHE A 38 6.43 19.23 10.15
C PHE A 38 5.07 18.83 9.55
N HIS A 39 3.95 19.31 10.09
CA HIS A 39 2.62 19.03 9.54
C HIS A 39 2.39 19.60 8.14
N GLU A 40 2.95 20.78 7.83
CA GLU A 40 3.00 21.34 6.48
C GLU A 40 3.78 20.41 5.54
N PHE A 41 4.97 19.97 5.95
CA PHE A 41 5.82 19.06 5.18
C PHE A 41 5.16 17.70 4.93
N ILE A 42 4.56 17.06 5.93
CA ILE A 42 3.88 15.76 5.79
C ILE A 42 2.43 15.85 5.30
N SER A 43 2.00 17.02 4.83
CA SER A 43 0.66 17.18 4.24
C SER A 43 0.47 16.26 3.03
N TYR A 44 -0.70 15.63 2.94
CA TYR A 44 -0.96 14.60 1.92
C TYR A 44 -0.74 15.12 0.50
N ASP A 45 -1.18 16.34 0.19
CA ASP A 45 -1.07 16.88 -1.16
C ASP A 45 0.39 17.17 -1.55
N SER A 46 1.21 17.70 -0.63
CA SER A 46 2.65 17.90 -0.85
C SER A 46 3.39 16.56 -1.04
N PHE A 47 3.12 15.57 -0.18
CA PHE A 47 3.73 14.25 -0.33
C PHE A 47 3.23 13.48 -1.54
N ARG A 48 1.97 13.69 -1.94
CA ARG A 48 1.41 13.10 -3.16
C ARG A 48 2.08 13.66 -4.40
N GLU A 49 2.30 14.97 -4.50
CA GLU A 49 3.05 15.53 -5.62
C GLU A 49 4.47 14.97 -5.68
N MET A 50 5.20 14.93 -4.56
CA MET A 50 6.54 14.33 -4.53
C MET A 50 6.54 12.83 -4.89
N PHE A 51 5.49 12.08 -4.50
CA PHE A 51 5.37 10.65 -4.78
C PHE A 51 5.00 10.37 -6.25
N GLU A 52 4.03 11.09 -6.82
CA GLU A 52 3.62 10.97 -8.22
C GLU A 52 4.74 11.40 -9.19
N ARG A 53 5.58 12.37 -8.78
CA ARG A 53 6.78 12.81 -9.52
C ARG A 53 8.01 11.92 -9.28
N GLN A 54 7.91 10.91 -8.41
CA GLN A 54 9.03 10.03 -8.00
C GLN A 54 10.21 10.76 -7.33
N GLU A 55 9.96 11.96 -6.78
CA GLU A 55 10.92 12.74 -5.99
C GLU A 55 11.16 12.11 -4.60
N VAL A 56 10.16 11.37 -4.08
CA VAL A 56 10.25 10.54 -2.88
C VAL A 56 9.74 9.12 -3.11
N THR A 57 10.48 8.12 -2.63
CA THR A 57 10.04 6.71 -2.56
C THR A 57 9.83 6.32 -1.10
N ILE A 58 8.73 5.62 -0.81
CA ILE A 58 8.36 5.22 0.55
C ILE A 58 8.25 3.70 0.64
N PHE A 59 8.93 3.13 1.63
CA PHE A 59 8.81 1.73 2.03
C PHE A 59 7.96 1.62 3.30
N GLY A 60 7.00 0.69 3.30
CA GLY A 60 6.16 0.36 4.45
C GLY A 60 6.50 -1.01 5.00
N ALA A 61 6.36 -1.15 6.32
CA ALA A 61 6.43 -2.41 7.05
C ALA A 61 5.02 -2.84 7.45
N PHE A 62 4.56 -4.00 6.98
CA PHE A 62 3.18 -4.44 7.09
C PHE A 62 2.98 -5.72 7.91
N GLU A 63 1.93 -5.73 8.73
CA GLU A 63 1.35 -6.93 9.33
C GLU A 63 -0.08 -7.11 8.80
N GLY A 64 -0.25 -8.08 7.88
CA GLY A 64 -1.48 -8.15 7.08
C GLY A 64 -1.65 -6.88 6.24
N VAL A 65 -2.72 -6.14 6.50
CA VAL A 65 -3.01 -4.82 5.89
C VAL A 65 -2.53 -3.64 6.75
N GLN A 66 -2.18 -3.86 8.02
CA GLN A 66 -1.78 -2.77 8.92
C GLN A 66 -0.34 -2.33 8.62
N ILE A 67 -0.11 -1.03 8.42
CA ILE A 67 1.24 -0.46 8.37
C ILE A 67 1.75 -0.21 9.80
N CYS A 68 2.83 -0.93 10.14
CA CYS A 68 3.49 -0.95 11.44
C CYS A 68 4.70 0.02 11.51
N GLY A 69 5.24 0.42 10.36
CA GLY A 69 6.29 1.43 10.23
C GLY A 69 6.50 1.85 8.78
N MET A 70 7.23 2.94 8.57
CA MET A 70 7.59 3.45 7.24
C MET A 70 9.00 4.06 7.22
N ILE A 71 9.59 4.16 6.03
CA ILE A 71 10.73 5.02 5.74
C ILE A 71 10.53 5.69 4.37
N ALA A 72 10.73 7.00 4.31
CA ALA A 72 10.66 7.81 3.10
C ALA A 72 12.07 8.26 2.71
N VAL A 73 12.45 8.07 1.44
CA VAL A 73 13.78 8.38 0.90
C VAL A 73 13.61 9.21 -0.37
N THR A 74 14.29 10.34 -0.45
CA THR A 74 14.31 11.18 -1.66
C THR A 74 15.11 10.53 -2.79
N ASN A 75 14.91 11.03 -4.01
CA ASN A 75 15.78 10.78 -5.17
C ASN A 75 17.24 11.31 -5.02
N SER A 76 17.62 11.83 -3.85
CA SER A 76 19.00 12.19 -3.49
C SER A 76 19.59 11.32 -2.38
N GLY A 77 18.86 10.28 -1.91
CA GLY A 77 19.29 9.44 -0.80
C GLY A 77 19.17 10.10 0.58
N HIS A 78 18.27 11.08 0.74
CA HIS A 78 17.94 11.65 2.04
C HIS A 78 16.73 10.94 2.64
N ILE A 79 16.89 10.38 3.84
CA ILE A 79 15.78 9.86 4.65
C ILE A 79 15.00 11.07 5.18
N SER A 80 13.79 11.28 4.67
CA SER A 80 12.95 12.43 5.03
C SER A 80 11.93 12.13 6.13
N LEU A 81 11.52 10.87 6.27
CA LEU A 81 10.68 10.35 7.36
C LEU A 81 11.14 8.93 7.70
N PHE A 82 11.16 8.55 8.98
CA PHE A 82 11.44 7.18 9.39
C PHE A 82 10.82 6.90 10.76
N PHE A 83 9.76 6.09 10.79
CA PHE A 83 8.93 5.89 11.98
C PHE A 83 8.45 4.44 12.10
N VAL A 84 8.33 3.94 13.33
CA VAL A 84 7.79 2.61 13.66
C VAL A 84 6.86 2.76 14.86
N ARG A 85 5.61 2.29 14.74
CA ARG A 85 4.60 2.34 15.80
C ARG A 85 5.12 1.71 17.09
N LYS A 86 4.89 2.37 18.22
CA LYS A 86 5.47 2.01 19.53
C LYS A 86 5.30 0.52 19.90
N ALA A 87 4.11 -0.04 19.66
CA ALA A 87 3.77 -1.45 19.89
C ALA A 87 4.61 -2.46 19.08
N PHE A 88 5.18 -2.04 17.95
CA PHE A 88 5.95 -2.87 17.02
C PHE A 88 7.47 -2.58 17.06
N GLN A 89 7.91 -1.58 17.83
CA GLN A 89 9.34 -1.30 18.05
C GLN A 89 10.06 -2.50 18.70
N ARG A 90 11.40 -2.48 18.68
CA ARG A 90 12.30 -3.55 19.19
C ARG A 90 12.24 -4.90 18.45
N HIS A 91 11.26 -5.13 17.56
CA HIS A 91 11.17 -6.32 16.70
C HIS A 91 12.01 -6.26 15.40
N GLY A 92 13.10 -5.47 15.39
CA GLY A 92 13.99 -5.34 14.23
C GLY A 92 13.42 -4.57 13.01
N ILE A 93 12.14 -4.17 13.02
CA ILE A 93 11.45 -3.54 11.88
C ILE A 93 12.19 -2.32 11.32
N GLY A 94 12.68 -1.42 12.18
CA GLY A 94 13.45 -0.25 11.75
C GLY A 94 14.69 -0.64 10.95
N ARG A 95 15.44 -1.66 11.38
CA ARG A 95 16.60 -2.17 10.64
C ARG A 95 16.20 -2.73 9.28
N MET A 96 15.07 -3.42 9.17
CA MET A 96 14.60 -3.95 7.88
C MET A 96 14.15 -2.83 6.91
N LEU A 97 13.48 -1.80 7.42
CA LEU A 97 13.14 -0.59 6.65
C LEU A 97 14.40 0.14 6.17
N TYR A 98 15.37 0.37 7.07
CA TYR A 98 16.64 1.02 6.73
C TYR A 98 17.44 0.24 5.68
N LEU A 99 17.49 -1.10 5.77
CA LEU A 99 18.14 -1.93 4.75
C LEU A 99 17.45 -1.83 3.38
N ALA A 100 16.12 -1.72 3.33
CA ALA A 100 15.39 -1.47 2.08
C ALA A 100 15.69 -0.06 1.51
N ALA A 101 15.75 0.96 2.36
CA ALA A 101 16.13 2.32 1.99
C ALA A 101 17.57 2.41 1.44
N VAL A 102 18.53 1.72 2.05
CA VAL A 102 19.91 1.64 1.55
C VAL A 102 19.98 0.87 0.23
N ALA A 103 19.28 -0.25 0.11
CA ALA A 103 19.24 -1.02 -1.15
C ALA A 103 18.65 -0.18 -2.30
N PHE A 104 17.61 0.61 -2.04
CA PHE A 104 17.04 1.58 -2.98
C PHE A 104 18.06 2.68 -3.34
N ALA A 105 18.67 3.31 -2.34
CA ALA A 105 19.63 4.39 -2.53
C ALA A 105 20.84 3.97 -3.39
N ALA A 106 21.36 2.75 -3.19
CA ALA A 106 22.48 2.22 -3.98
C ALA A 106 22.06 1.74 -5.39
N ARG A 107 20.88 1.13 -5.55
CA ARG A 107 20.48 0.41 -6.78
C ARG A 107 19.58 1.19 -7.74
N GLU A 108 18.82 2.16 -7.25
CA GLU A 108 17.86 2.94 -8.04
C GLU A 108 18.20 4.43 -8.07
N VAL A 109 18.72 4.99 -6.98
CA VAL A 109 19.22 6.38 -6.91
C VAL A 109 20.70 6.50 -7.31
N HIS A 110 21.44 5.39 -7.24
CA HIS A 110 22.88 5.32 -7.53
C HIS A 110 23.76 6.29 -6.73
N THR A 111 23.34 6.67 -5.51
CA THR A 111 24.16 7.51 -4.61
C THR A 111 25.23 6.68 -3.89
N SER A 112 26.38 7.29 -3.63
CA SER A 112 27.46 6.73 -2.80
C SER A 112 27.26 6.93 -1.30
N LYS A 113 26.19 7.63 -0.86
CA LYS A 113 25.85 7.78 0.56
C LYS A 113 24.34 7.95 0.80
N ILE A 114 23.89 7.53 1.97
CA ILE A 114 22.55 7.83 2.52
C ILE A 114 22.69 8.88 3.62
N THR A 115 21.72 9.80 3.76
CA THR A 115 21.78 10.91 4.72
C THR A 115 20.46 11.05 5.48
N VAL A 116 20.49 11.66 6.66
CA VAL A 116 19.30 11.96 7.47
C VAL A 116 19.53 13.19 8.36
N ASN A 117 18.48 13.95 8.64
CA ASN A 117 18.46 14.93 9.72
C ASN A 117 17.80 14.27 10.93
N ALA A 118 18.58 13.61 11.78
CA ALA A 118 18.06 12.85 12.91
C ALA A 118 17.57 13.78 14.03
N ALA A 119 16.38 13.57 14.57
CA ALA A 119 15.99 14.20 15.84
C ALA A 119 17.00 13.79 16.95
N PRO A 120 17.37 14.68 17.89
CA PRO A 120 18.48 14.41 18.84
C PRO A 120 18.35 13.10 19.62
N GLN A 121 17.12 12.73 20.01
CA GLN A 121 16.79 11.47 20.70
C GLN A 121 16.88 10.21 19.81
N ALA A 122 16.89 10.36 18.49
CA ALA A 122 17.00 9.25 17.53
C ALA A 122 18.45 8.95 17.11
N VAL A 123 19.41 9.84 17.43
CA VAL A 123 20.83 9.74 17.04
C VAL A 123 21.43 8.37 17.35
N GLU A 124 21.26 7.86 18.58
CA GLU A 124 21.78 6.55 18.99
C GLU A 124 21.19 5.40 18.14
N THR A 125 19.96 5.54 17.65
CA THR A 125 19.35 4.55 16.74
C THR A 125 20.02 4.55 15.37
N TYR A 126 20.38 5.73 14.85
CA TYR A 126 21.10 5.85 13.57
C TYR A 126 22.57 5.42 13.69
N GLU A 127 23.22 5.68 14.84
CA GLU A 127 24.57 5.16 15.12
C GLU A 127 24.57 3.62 15.15
N HIS A 128 23.56 2.99 15.76
CA HIS A 128 23.34 1.53 15.69
C HIS A 128 22.96 0.99 14.29
N LEU A 129 22.56 1.86 13.35
CA LEU A 129 22.35 1.53 11.94
C LEU A 129 23.59 1.77 11.06
N GLY A 130 24.71 2.23 11.66
CA GLY A 130 25.96 2.47 10.97
C GLY A 130 26.10 3.86 10.35
N MET A 131 25.29 4.84 10.76
CA MET A 131 25.44 6.24 10.36
C MET A 131 26.30 7.03 11.37
N HIS A 132 27.14 7.93 10.88
CA HIS A 132 27.93 8.86 11.71
C HIS A 132 27.37 10.28 11.67
N LYS A 133 27.65 11.06 12.71
CA LYS A 133 27.36 12.51 12.75
C LYS A 133 28.24 13.27 11.76
N VAL A 134 27.66 14.16 10.98
CA VAL A 134 28.37 15.07 10.07
C VAL A 134 28.74 16.38 10.79
N THR A 135 27.85 16.86 11.66
CA THR A 135 28.08 18.01 12.55
C THR A 135 27.47 17.76 13.93
N GLU A 136 27.73 18.68 14.86
CA GLU A 136 26.92 18.85 16.06
C GLU A 136 25.45 19.17 15.73
N GLU A 137 24.59 19.16 16.76
CA GLU A 137 23.18 19.52 16.68
C GLU A 137 22.96 20.94 16.12
N GLN A 138 21.94 21.08 15.27
CA GLN A 138 21.49 22.32 14.67
C GLN A 138 20.01 22.55 14.99
N GLU A 139 19.62 23.83 15.10
CA GLU A 139 18.23 24.25 15.14
C GLU A 139 17.95 25.16 13.94
N LYS A 140 16.87 24.89 13.21
CA LYS A 140 16.42 25.71 12.08
C LYS A 140 14.90 25.68 11.99
N ASP A 141 14.29 26.86 11.80
CA ASP A 141 12.85 27.03 11.64
C ASP A 141 12.02 26.28 12.72
N GLY A 142 12.48 26.31 13.99
CA GLY A 142 11.84 25.63 15.11
C GLY A 142 12.09 24.10 15.24
N ILE A 143 12.83 23.51 14.31
CA ILE A 143 13.16 22.07 14.24
C ILE A 143 14.61 21.85 14.70
N ARG A 144 14.81 20.94 15.66
CA ARG A 144 16.14 20.52 16.15
C ARG A 144 16.56 19.19 15.55
N PHE A 145 17.79 19.09 15.03
CA PHE A 145 18.28 17.90 14.35
C PHE A 145 19.82 17.79 14.38
N VAL A 146 20.33 16.56 14.24
CA VAL A 146 21.73 16.24 14.01
C VAL A 146 21.86 15.68 12.59
N PRO A 147 22.61 16.34 11.68
CA PRO A 147 22.90 15.78 10.37
C PRO A 147 23.76 14.53 10.48
N MET A 148 23.32 13.43 9.88
CA MET A 148 24.01 12.14 9.89
C MET A 148 24.06 11.53 8.49
N GLU A 149 25.07 10.71 8.21
CA GLU A 149 25.23 10.01 6.94
C GLU A 149 25.88 8.62 7.10
N ALA A 150 25.76 7.78 6.09
CA ALA A 150 26.55 6.55 5.93
C ALA A 150 26.97 6.37 4.47
N GLU A 151 28.21 5.93 4.24
CA GLU A 151 28.69 5.59 2.90
C GLU A 151 28.07 4.27 2.41
N LEU A 152 27.66 4.24 1.14
CA LEU A 152 27.12 3.07 0.46
C LEU A 152 28.21 2.43 -0.38
N VAL A 153 28.92 1.47 0.21
CA VAL A 153 29.98 0.72 -0.48
C VAL A 153 29.37 -0.13 -1.59
N GLN A 154 29.71 0.20 -2.85
CA GLN A 154 29.43 -0.67 -4.01
C GLN A 154 30.38 -1.88 -4.04
N SER A 155 30.26 -2.77 -3.06
CA SER A 155 30.78 -4.14 -3.19
C SER A 155 29.89 -4.94 -4.14
N ALA A 156 30.50 -5.80 -4.96
CA ALA A 156 29.78 -6.48 -6.03
C ALA A 156 28.63 -7.37 -5.49
N TYR A 157 27.53 -7.43 -6.25
CA TYR A 157 26.25 -8.05 -5.88
C TYR A 157 26.39 -9.48 -5.31
N GLY A 158 26.43 -9.61 -3.97
CA GLY A 158 26.58 -10.90 -3.31
C GLY A 158 26.50 -10.84 -1.79
N GLN A 159 25.27 -10.86 -1.25
CA GLN A 159 24.93 -11.12 0.17
C GLN A 159 25.33 -10.00 1.17
N TYR A 160 24.42 -9.67 2.09
CA TYR A 160 24.60 -8.57 3.06
C TYR A 160 25.80 -8.76 3.99
N SER A 161 26.78 -7.88 3.89
CA SER A 161 27.84 -7.72 4.89
C SER A 161 28.18 -6.23 5.08
N TYR A 162 27.84 -5.68 6.25
CA TYR A 162 28.30 -4.35 6.68
C TYR A 162 29.57 -4.53 7.52
N HIS A 163 30.60 -3.73 7.26
CA HIS A 163 31.83 -3.75 8.06
C HIS A 163 31.57 -3.15 9.45
N TYR A 164 31.70 -3.98 10.49
CA TYR A 164 31.81 -3.49 11.87
C TYR A 164 33.22 -2.97 12.14
N GLY A 165 33.31 -1.82 12.81
CA GLY A 165 34.56 -1.26 13.30
C GLY A 165 35.17 -2.09 14.44
N THR A 166 36.22 -2.86 14.11
CA THR A 166 37.27 -3.35 15.03
C THR A 166 36.83 -3.85 16.43
N GLY A 167 36.41 -5.11 16.52
CA GLY A 167 36.19 -5.82 17.80
C GLY A 167 36.49 -7.32 17.65
N ASN A 168 37.66 -7.74 18.14
CA ASN A 168 38.31 -9.07 18.07
C ASN A 168 37.41 -10.31 17.78
N PRO A 169 37.72 -11.16 16.77
CA PRO A 169 36.83 -12.25 16.35
C PRO A 169 36.89 -13.49 17.27
N GLY A 170 35.72 -14.02 17.66
CA GLY A 170 35.64 -15.24 18.47
C GLY A 170 34.26 -15.88 18.57
N GLN A 171 34.07 -16.97 17.81
CA GLN A 171 33.07 -18.04 17.98
C GLN A 171 31.56 -17.79 17.64
N ASN A 172 31.01 -18.82 16.97
CA ASN A 172 29.60 -19.29 16.94
C ASN A 172 28.59 -18.67 15.95
N THR A 173 28.59 -19.23 14.74
CA THR A 173 27.35 -19.60 14.01
C THR A 173 26.85 -20.98 14.53
N TYR A 174 25.61 -21.45 14.29
CA TYR A 174 24.45 -20.89 13.58
C TYR A 174 23.32 -20.63 14.62
N GLY A 175 22.01 -20.86 14.47
CA GLY A 175 21.15 -21.42 13.41
C GLY A 175 19.72 -21.67 13.92
N TYR A 176 18.74 -21.90 13.03
CA TYR A 176 17.37 -22.28 13.42
C TYR A 176 17.12 -23.79 13.27
N GLY A 177 16.64 -24.42 14.34
CA GLY A 177 16.23 -25.83 14.38
C GLY A 177 15.35 -26.10 15.60
N ALA A 178 14.44 -27.07 15.52
CA ALA A 178 13.44 -27.34 16.56
C ALA A 178 13.77 -28.58 17.40
N GLY A 179 13.35 -28.58 18.67
CA GLY A 179 13.17 -29.82 19.45
C GLY A 179 13.71 -29.84 20.89
N SER A 180 12.84 -30.25 21.82
CA SER A 180 13.14 -31.01 23.06
C SER A 180 14.30 -30.60 23.98
N SER A 181 13.94 -29.92 25.08
CA SER A 181 14.27 -30.29 26.48
C SER A 181 15.54 -31.10 26.82
N SER A 182 16.40 -30.53 27.67
CA SER A 182 16.89 -31.20 28.90
C SER A 182 17.54 -30.20 29.88
N SER A 183 17.81 -30.64 31.11
CA SER A 183 18.29 -29.82 32.24
C SER A 183 19.81 -29.87 32.45
N GLY A 184 20.42 -28.76 32.86
CA GLY A 184 21.80 -28.70 33.38
C GLY A 184 21.99 -27.50 34.33
N SER A 185 22.83 -27.65 35.35
CA SER A 185 22.99 -26.69 36.46
C SER A 185 24.45 -26.63 36.97
N TYR A 186 24.73 -25.75 37.96
CA TYR A 186 26.02 -25.56 38.69
C TYR A 186 27.11 -24.74 37.95
N SER A 187 28.02 -23.98 38.59
CA SER A 187 28.06 -23.40 39.97
C SER A 187 29.07 -22.22 40.06
N TYR A 188 29.23 -21.64 41.26
CA TYR A 188 29.95 -20.43 41.65
C TYR A 188 31.50 -20.46 41.64
N GLY A 189 32.09 -19.33 41.19
CA GLY A 189 33.20 -18.60 41.87
C GLY A 189 34.62 -19.18 41.85
N PRO A 190 35.60 -18.51 42.51
CA PRO A 190 35.59 -17.17 43.12
C PRO A 190 36.61 -16.19 42.46
N GLY A 191 36.73 -14.96 42.98
CA GLY A 191 37.85 -14.05 42.70
C GLY A 191 38.72 -13.79 43.96
N PRO A 192 39.77 -12.95 43.86
CA PRO A 192 40.42 -12.34 45.02
C PRO A 192 40.45 -10.81 44.99
N GLU A 193 40.50 -10.20 46.18
CA GLU A 193 40.79 -8.78 46.42
C GLU A 193 42.29 -8.60 46.78
N GLU A 194 42.85 -7.38 46.68
CA GLU A 194 43.39 -6.63 47.85
C GLU A 194 44.06 -5.27 47.49
N ASN A 195 43.76 -4.27 48.32
CA ASN A 195 44.65 -3.21 48.84
C ASN A 195 45.56 -2.34 47.94
N GLY A 196 45.27 -1.02 47.91
CA GLY A 196 45.94 -0.15 48.90
C GLY A 196 46.62 1.17 48.45
N GLN A 197 46.21 2.26 49.12
CA GLN A 197 46.96 3.52 49.40
C GLN A 197 47.19 4.57 48.29
N GLY A 198 47.07 5.85 48.69
CA GLY A 198 47.44 7.05 47.91
C GLY A 198 48.78 7.66 48.38
N PRO A 199 49.05 8.99 48.27
CA PRO A 199 48.10 10.10 48.49
C PRO A 199 48.14 11.23 47.43
N ALA A 200 47.51 12.37 47.72
CA ALA A 200 47.32 13.51 46.82
C ALA A 200 48.51 14.51 46.76
N GLY A 201 48.57 15.31 45.69
CA GLY A 201 49.47 16.46 45.55
C GLY A 201 48.92 17.50 44.56
N THR A 202 48.92 18.78 44.95
CA THR A 202 48.34 19.89 44.17
C THR A 202 49.42 20.78 43.58
N TYR A 203 49.39 21.04 42.28
CA TYR A 203 50.13 22.15 41.65
C TYR A 203 49.35 22.79 40.50
N SER A 204 49.67 24.05 40.21
CA SER A 204 48.94 24.92 39.29
C SER A 204 49.91 25.69 38.38
N HIS A 205 49.50 25.97 37.13
CA HIS A 205 49.79 27.25 36.49
C HIS A 205 48.90 27.57 35.30
N GLN A 206 48.72 28.86 35.01
CA GLN A 206 48.10 29.39 33.80
C GLN A 206 49.15 29.82 32.76
N VAL A 207 48.83 29.66 31.47
CA VAL A 207 49.27 30.50 30.32
C VAL A 207 48.11 30.46 29.31
N GLN A 208 47.22 31.46 29.22
CA GLN A 208 47.34 32.80 28.63
C GLN A 208 47.29 32.81 27.08
N MET A 209 46.24 33.43 26.52
CA MET A 209 46.05 33.65 25.07
C MET A 209 46.71 34.96 24.58
N PRO A 210 47.10 35.06 23.30
CA PRO A 210 47.30 36.34 22.62
C PRO A 210 45.96 36.97 22.15
N GLN A 211 45.89 38.30 22.05
CA GLN A 211 44.70 39.04 21.59
C GLN A 211 45.00 39.92 20.36
N ARG A 212 44.03 39.98 19.43
CA ARG A 212 43.62 41.17 18.63
C ARG A 212 44.66 41.71 17.61
N ARG A 213 44.32 42.54 16.60
CA ARG A 213 43.06 43.24 16.24
C ARG A 213 42.95 43.55 14.73
N SER A 214 41.75 43.36 14.18
CA SER A 214 41.00 44.21 13.21
C SER A 214 41.68 44.93 12.01
N ALA A 215 41.03 44.80 10.84
CA ALA A 215 40.74 45.92 9.95
C ALA A 215 39.28 45.80 9.44
N VAL A 216 38.56 46.91 9.27
CA VAL A 216 37.17 46.98 8.77
C VAL A 216 36.95 48.29 8.01
N PRO A 217 36.28 48.24 6.85
CA PRO A 217 35.36 49.30 6.44
C PRO A 217 33.93 48.75 6.23
N VAL A 218 32.94 49.64 6.36
CA VAL A 218 31.50 49.34 6.20
C VAL A 218 31.02 49.81 4.83
N ILE A 219 30.11 49.07 4.19
CA ILE A 219 29.08 49.58 3.26
C ILE A 219 27.90 48.58 3.18
N VAL A 220 26.73 49.05 2.78
CA VAL A 220 25.43 48.35 2.85
C VAL A 220 24.92 47.94 1.46
N GLY A 221 24.32 46.75 1.37
CA GLY A 221 23.68 46.22 0.15
C GLY A 221 24.65 45.45 -0.77
N VAL A 222 24.22 44.42 -1.51
CA VAL A 222 22.84 43.97 -1.81
C VAL A 222 22.76 42.43 -1.75
N VAL A 223 21.85 41.88 -0.93
CA VAL A 223 21.48 40.44 -0.93
C VAL A 223 20.04 40.24 -1.46
N ALA A 224 19.63 41.07 -2.42
CA ALA A 224 18.41 40.84 -3.21
C ALA A 224 18.60 39.79 -4.33
N ALA A 225 19.86 39.42 -4.63
CA ALA A 225 20.22 38.61 -5.79
C ALA A 225 19.78 37.14 -5.73
N ILE A 226 19.62 36.56 -4.53
CA ILE A 226 19.21 35.15 -4.37
C ILE A 226 17.69 35.01 -4.29
N ILE A 227 17.01 35.95 -3.62
CA ILE A 227 15.53 35.97 -3.56
C ILE A 227 14.93 36.26 -4.95
N LEU A 228 15.55 37.14 -5.75
CA LEU A 228 15.12 37.36 -7.14
C LEU A 228 15.28 36.13 -8.04
N LEU A 229 16.21 35.22 -7.76
CA LEU A 229 16.37 34.00 -8.57
C LEU A 229 15.23 33.01 -8.32
N ILE A 230 14.73 32.91 -7.08
CA ILE A 230 13.55 32.08 -6.75
C ILE A 230 12.27 32.72 -7.31
N VAL A 231 12.11 34.05 -7.17
CA VAL A 231 10.91 34.76 -7.67
C VAL A 231 10.86 34.84 -9.19
N ALA A 232 12.00 34.97 -9.89
CA ALA A 232 12.04 35.00 -11.35
C ALA A 232 11.67 33.66 -11.99
N VAL A 233 12.09 32.52 -11.41
CA VAL A 233 11.70 31.19 -11.91
C VAL A 233 10.19 30.97 -11.75
N GLY A 234 9.62 31.29 -10.58
CA GLY A 234 8.17 31.23 -10.38
C GLY A 234 7.37 32.16 -11.30
N GLY A 235 7.83 33.40 -11.48
CA GLY A 235 7.19 34.38 -12.36
C GLY A 235 7.22 34.00 -13.85
N ALA A 236 8.32 33.42 -14.33
CA ALA A 236 8.44 32.98 -15.72
C ALA A 236 7.62 31.72 -16.01
N PHE A 237 7.54 30.78 -15.07
CA PHE A 237 6.84 29.51 -15.28
C PHE A 237 5.34 29.71 -15.52
N LEU A 238 4.69 30.61 -14.77
CA LEU A 238 3.27 30.93 -14.96
C LEU A 238 2.95 31.51 -16.36
N PHE A 239 3.86 32.32 -16.93
CA PHE A 239 3.67 32.86 -18.28
C PHE A 239 3.98 31.83 -19.37
N GLY A 240 4.96 30.95 -19.14
CA GLY A 240 5.27 29.81 -20.02
C GLY A 240 4.12 28.81 -20.11
N SER A 241 3.55 28.41 -18.98
CA SER A 241 2.37 27.53 -18.94
C SER A 241 1.16 28.15 -19.63
N PHE A 242 0.93 29.46 -19.49
CA PHE A 242 -0.19 30.15 -20.15
C PHE A 242 -0.10 30.10 -21.69
N ILE A 243 1.10 30.14 -22.26
CA ILE A 243 1.31 29.96 -23.71
C ILE A 243 1.23 28.48 -24.09
N TYR A 244 1.81 27.56 -23.30
CA TYR A 244 1.77 26.12 -23.56
C TYR A 244 0.34 25.56 -23.62
N TYR A 245 -0.54 25.95 -22.68
CA TYR A 245 -1.94 25.55 -22.71
C TYR A 245 -2.73 26.18 -23.86
N LYS A 246 -2.37 27.38 -24.31
CA LYS A 246 -3.05 28.03 -25.44
C LYS A 246 -2.60 27.52 -26.81
N ALA A 247 -1.45 26.85 -26.90
CA ALA A 247 -0.93 26.27 -28.13
C ALA A 247 -1.44 24.83 -28.42
N LYS A 248 -2.29 24.25 -27.56
CA LYS A 248 -2.71 22.84 -27.66
C LYS A 248 -4.19 22.62 -28.04
N ASP A 249 -4.99 23.68 -28.01
CA ASP A 249 -6.40 23.66 -28.47
C ASP A 249 -6.56 24.07 -29.96
N ASP A 250 -5.48 24.49 -30.64
CA ASP A 250 -5.56 25.21 -31.92
C ASP A 250 -4.59 24.69 -33.01
N VAL A 251 -4.44 23.35 -33.12
CA VAL A 251 -4.00 22.64 -34.36
C VAL A 251 -4.74 21.30 -34.46
N GLY A 252 -5.53 21.11 -35.53
CA GLY A 252 -6.08 19.81 -35.95
C GLY A 252 -5.32 19.21 -37.14
N ILE A 253 -5.93 18.24 -37.85
CA ILE A 253 -5.38 17.41 -38.97
C ILE A 253 -4.47 16.27 -38.43
N THR A 254 -4.61 14.94 -38.65
CA THR A 254 -5.39 13.96 -39.46
C THR A 254 -4.53 13.12 -40.45
N GLU A 255 -4.87 11.83 -40.56
CA GLU A 255 -4.54 10.82 -41.61
C GLU A 255 -3.15 10.10 -41.65
N ASP A 256 -3.19 8.80 -41.30
CA ASP A 256 -2.83 7.57 -42.06
C ASP A 256 -1.46 7.31 -42.77
N GLN A 257 -0.78 6.23 -42.31
CA GLN A 257 -0.16 5.10 -43.07
C GLN A 257 1.04 5.36 -44.05
N PRO A 258 1.80 4.32 -44.53
CA PRO A 258 2.01 2.92 -44.12
C PRO A 258 3.54 2.55 -43.94
N TYR A 259 3.91 1.27 -44.14
CA TYR A 259 5.28 0.67 -44.05
C TYR A 259 6.10 0.70 -45.36
N GLU A 260 7.42 0.86 -45.23
CA GLU A 260 8.56 0.31 -46.03
C GLU A 260 9.69 0.10 -44.97
N ASP A 261 10.43 -1.01 -44.79
CA ASP A 261 11.12 -2.01 -45.64
C ASP A 261 12.32 -1.46 -46.45
N ASP A 262 13.53 -1.83 -46.01
CA ASP A 262 14.82 -1.79 -46.73
C ASP A 262 15.91 -2.50 -45.87
N GLY A 263 16.92 -3.12 -46.48
CA GLY A 263 17.81 -4.11 -45.83
C GLY A 263 19.33 -3.95 -46.06
N ASP A 264 20.01 -5.11 -46.11
CA ASP A 264 21.47 -5.35 -46.25
C ASP A 264 22.35 -4.96 -45.03
N SER A 265 23.08 -5.87 -44.36
CA SER A 265 24.25 -6.69 -44.78
C SER A 265 25.54 -5.85 -44.87
N TRP A 266 26.74 -6.24 -44.41
CA TRP A 266 27.47 -7.52 -44.40
C TRP A 266 28.32 -7.62 -43.09
N ASP A 267 28.46 -8.77 -42.39
CA ASP A 267 29.25 -9.99 -42.68
C ASP A 267 30.73 -9.92 -42.25
N ASP A 268 31.18 -10.92 -41.47
CA ASP A 268 32.55 -11.47 -41.43
C ASP A 268 32.57 -12.72 -40.52
N SER A 269 33.45 -13.70 -40.82
CA SER A 269 33.30 -15.12 -40.44
C SER A 269 34.54 -15.73 -39.73
N ASP A 270 34.37 -16.94 -39.18
CA ASP A 270 35.32 -18.10 -39.20
C ASP A 270 35.47 -18.89 -37.87
N ASP A 271 34.64 -19.93 -37.77
CA ASP A 271 34.98 -21.36 -37.56
C ASP A 271 35.84 -21.90 -36.38
N ILE A 272 35.14 -22.71 -35.55
CA ILE A 272 35.40 -24.13 -35.22
C ILE A 272 36.72 -24.52 -34.49
N TYR A 273 36.58 -25.02 -33.25
CA TYR A 273 36.77 -26.46 -32.93
C TYR A 273 36.26 -26.83 -31.51
N ASP A 274 35.92 -28.09 -31.31
CA ASP A 274 35.41 -28.71 -30.07
C ASP A 274 36.51 -28.78 -28.95
N ASN A 275 36.25 -29.13 -27.68
CA ASN A 275 35.12 -29.89 -27.13
C ASN A 275 34.95 -29.72 -25.58
N ASP A 276 33.75 -30.06 -25.11
CA ASP A 276 33.38 -30.63 -23.79
C ASP A 276 33.44 -29.85 -22.45
N GLU A 277 32.50 -30.27 -21.60
CA GLU A 277 32.36 -30.10 -20.14
C GLU A 277 32.28 -28.70 -19.46
N ASN A 278 31.01 -28.26 -19.32
CA ASN A 278 30.31 -28.15 -18.02
C ASN A 278 30.25 -26.77 -17.30
N ASN A 279 29.06 -26.52 -16.72
CA ASN A 279 28.71 -25.52 -15.68
C ASN A 279 28.72 -24.01 -16.05
N GLY A 280 27.53 -23.44 -16.29
CA GLY A 280 27.26 -22.04 -15.90
C GLY A 280 26.39 -21.16 -16.82
N ASN A 281 25.33 -20.59 -16.23
CA ASN A 281 24.85 -19.21 -16.41
C ASN A 281 24.19 -18.72 -17.73
N SER A 282 22.87 -18.52 -17.63
CA SER A 282 22.07 -17.36 -18.10
C SER A 282 22.19 -16.78 -19.53
N GLY A 283 21.10 -16.94 -20.27
CA GLY A 283 20.44 -15.86 -21.06
C GLY A 283 18.93 -15.94 -20.76
N SER A 284 18.25 -14.96 -20.18
CA SER A 284 18.03 -13.55 -20.59
C SER A 284 16.93 -13.31 -21.63
N ASP A 285 15.97 -14.24 -21.78
CA ASP A 285 14.66 -13.89 -22.33
C ASP A 285 13.91 -12.97 -21.36
N SER A 286 13.81 -11.68 -21.72
CA SER A 286 13.00 -10.70 -20.97
C SER A 286 11.52 -10.84 -21.32
N GLN A 287 10.93 -12.02 -21.05
CA GLN A 287 9.48 -12.10 -20.90
C GLN A 287 9.08 -11.29 -19.66
N ASN A 288 8.16 -10.35 -19.86
CA ASN A 288 7.74 -9.39 -18.84
C ASN A 288 6.81 -10.05 -17.80
N LYS A 289 7.38 -10.94 -16.99
CA LYS A 289 6.69 -11.60 -15.87
C LYS A 289 6.45 -10.60 -14.75
N THR A 290 5.27 -9.99 -14.77
CA THR A 290 4.68 -9.38 -13.58
C THR A 290 4.59 -10.42 -12.47
N ASP A 291 5.14 -10.12 -11.29
CA ASP A 291 5.11 -11.02 -10.13
C ASP A 291 3.66 -11.35 -9.70
N GLU A 292 3.19 -12.55 -10.03
CA GLU A 292 1.86 -13.08 -9.63
C GLU A 292 1.68 -13.13 -8.09
N SER A 293 2.78 -13.06 -7.33
CA SER A 293 2.81 -12.96 -5.88
C SER A 293 2.26 -11.63 -5.33
N SER A 294 2.12 -10.59 -6.18
CA SER A 294 1.69 -9.24 -5.79
C SER A 294 0.19 -8.97 -5.91
N VAL A 295 -0.55 -9.82 -6.64
CA VAL A 295 -1.99 -9.66 -6.91
C VAL A 295 -2.80 -10.13 -5.70
N SER A 296 -3.81 -9.35 -5.26
CA SER A 296 -4.65 -9.68 -4.10
C SER A 296 -6.09 -9.20 -4.27
N GLY A 297 -7.01 -9.76 -3.49
CA GLY A 297 -8.43 -9.41 -3.57
C GLY A 297 -9.04 -9.69 -4.94
N VAL A 298 -10.00 -8.85 -5.35
CA VAL A 298 -10.67 -8.94 -6.66
C VAL A 298 -9.73 -8.95 -7.87
N ASP A 299 -8.52 -8.42 -7.74
CA ASP A 299 -7.55 -8.38 -8.84
C ASP A 299 -7.12 -9.80 -9.26
N LYS A 300 -7.21 -10.81 -8.37
CA LYS A 300 -6.90 -12.22 -8.68
C LYS A 300 -7.93 -12.93 -9.56
N ILE A 301 -9.18 -12.46 -9.60
CA ILE A 301 -10.26 -13.22 -10.26
C ILE A 301 -10.00 -13.31 -11.77
N GLU A 302 -9.78 -14.51 -12.32
CA GLU A 302 -9.64 -14.67 -13.76
C GLU A 302 -10.93 -14.24 -14.47
N ALA A 303 -10.80 -13.36 -15.46
CA ALA A 303 -11.93 -12.71 -16.11
C ALA A 303 -12.10 -13.21 -17.56
N TYR A 304 -13.35 -13.44 -17.97
CA TYR A 304 -13.69 -13.73 -19.36
C TYR A 304 -14.38 -12.54 -20.02
N LYS A 305 -14.07 -12.33 -21.30
CA LYS A 305 -14.66 -11.30 -22.14
C LYS A 305 -14.72 -11.84 -23.57
N ALA A 306 -15.91 -11.94 -24.15
CA ALA A 306 -16.07 -12.37 -25.54
C ALA A 306 -15.40 -11.36 -26.49
N ASP A 307 -14.74 -11.84 -27.54
CA ASP A 307 -14.01 -10.97 -28.49
C ASP A 307 -14.93 -10.02 -29.28
N ASN A 308 -16.19 -10.41 -29.45
CA ASN A 308 -17.17 -9.78 -30.33
C ASN A 308 -18.23 -8.91 -29.60
N LEU A 309 -17.87 -8.26 -28.49
CA LEU A 309 -18.81 -7.38 -27.78
C LEU A 309 -19.33 -6.24 -28.67
N SER A 310 -20.65 -6.12 -28.74
CA SER A 310 -21.37 -5.04 -29.41
C SER A 310 -21.34 -3.70 -28.65
N TYR A 311 -20.66 -3.66 -27.49
CA TYR A 311 -20.54 -2.52 -26.60
C TYR A 311 -19.10 -2.40 -26.07
N LYS A 312 -18.73 -1.19 -25.63
CA LYS A 312 -17.45 -0.91 -24.96
C LYS A 312 -17.68 -0.72 -23.47
N VAL A 313 -16.73 -1.20 -22.66
CA VAL A 313 -16.65 -0.93 -21.22
C VAL A 313 -15.44 -0.07 -20.94
N LYS A 314 -15.60 0.99 -20.15
CA LYS A 314 -14.53 1.81 -19.59
C LYS A 314 -14.78 1.97 -18.09
N ASN A 315 -13.75 1.84 -17.26
CA ASN A 315 -13.88 2.19 -15.84
C ASN A 315 -13.88 3.72 -15.71
N GLU A 316 -14.83 4.23 -14.94
CA GLU A 316 -14.89 5.62 -14.48
C GLU A 316 -14.72 5.61 -12.96
N THR A 317 -14.28 6.75 -12.40
CA THR A 317 -14.12 6.92 -10.96
C THR A 317 -14.96 8.09 -10.48
N TYR A 318 -15.71 7.91 -9.39
CA TYR A 318 -16.22 9.01 -8.59
C TYR A 318 -15.18 9.32 -7.50
N SER A 319 -14.64 10.54 -7.54
CA SER A 319 -13.72 11.05 -6.52
C SER A 319 -14.33 12.25 -5.83
N PHE A 320 -14.30 12.27 -4.50
CA PHE A 320 -14.72 13.40 -3.68
C PHE A 320 -13.93 13.41 -2.37
N ARG A 321 -13.39 14.57 -2.01
CA ARG A 321 -12.77 14.81 -0.71
C ARG A 321 -13.35 16.10 -0.15
N ASP A 322 -13.74 16.08 1.12
CA ASP A 322 -14.14 17.30 1.82
C ASP A 322 -12.90 17.95 2.44
N SER A 323 -12.52 19.13 1.95
CA SER A 323 -11.40 19.93 2.48
C SER A 323 -11.87 21.12 3.32
N GLU A 324 -13.17 21.33 3.48
CA GLU A 324 -13.74 22.39 4.32
C GLU A 324 -13.94 21.90 5.77
N LYS A 325 -14.25 20.61 5.97
CA LYS A 325 -14.44 20.00 7.28
C LYS A 325 -13.13 19.53 7.92
N THR A 326 -12.51 20.38 8.72
CA THR A 326 -11.27 20.04 9.46
C THR A 326 -11.46 19.03 10.61
N SER A 327 -12.70 18.78 11.05
CA SER A 327 -13.01 17.89 12.18
C SER A 327 -13.42 16.46 11.78
N THR A 328 -13.48 16.14 10.49
CA THR A 328 -13.94 14.83 10.00
C THR A 328 -13.32 14.54 8.65
N ILE A 329 -12.57 13.44 8.55
CA ILE A 329 -11.96 13.01 7.29
C ILE A 329 -13.07 12.49 6.38
N ILE A 330 -13.23 13.05 5.18
CA ILE A 330 -14.18 12.55 4.19
C ILE A 330 -13.47 12.39 2.85
N ASP A 331 -13.29 11.14 2.41
CA ASP A 331 -12.54 10.79 1.20
C ASP A 331 -13.15 9.57 0.49
N PHE A 332 -13.63 9.77 -0.74
CA PHE A 332 -14.25 8.75 -1.57
C PHE A 332 -13.50 8.59 -2.88
N ASN A 333 -13.14 7.35 -3.20
CA ASN A 333 -12.52 6.97 -4.47
C ASN A 333 -13.18 5.69 -4.97
N VAL A 334 -14.26 5.85 -5.76
CA VAL A 334 -15.19 4.77 -6.12
C VAL A 334 -15.09 4.47 -7.62
N ALA A 335 -14.39 3.39 -7.97
CA ALA A 335 -14.33 2.92 -9.35
C ALA A 335 -15.58 2.10 -9.74
N TYR A 336 -16.08 2.29 -10.97
CA TYR A 336 -17.17 1.50 -11.54
C TYR A 336 -17.08 1.43 -13.08
N PRO A 337 -17.48 0.30 -13.71
CA PRO A 337 -17.51 0.20 -15.16
C PRO A 337 -18.73 0.93 -15.76
N GLN A 338 -18.48 1.78 -16.74
CA GLN A 338 -19.47 2.43 -17.59
C GLN A 338 -19.56 1.70 -18.94
N ILE A 339 -20.76 1.27 -19.32
CA ILE A 339 -21.05 0.59 -20.59
C ILE A 339 -21.52 1.61 -21.63
N SER A 340 -20.96 1.55 -22.84
CA SER A 340 -21.30 2.44 -23.97
C SER A 340 -21.53 1.65 -25.26
N GLY A 341 -22.44 2.12 -26.12
CA GLY A 341 -22.83 1.43 -27.36
C GLY A 341 -23.86 0.31 -27.21
N LEU A 342 -24.22 -0.07 -25.97
CA LEU A 342 -25.26 -1.09 -25.71
C LEU A 342 -26.60 -0.68 -26.31
N LYS A 343 -27.19 -1.53 -27.16
CA LYS A 343 -28.40 -1.22 -27.91
C LYS A 343 -29.66 -1.48 -27.07
N GLY A 344 -30.57 -0.52 -27.08
CA GLY A 344 -31.91 -0.64 -26.50
C GLY A 344 -32.14 0.20 -25.23
N LYS A 345 -33.43 0.36 -24.87
CA LYS A 345 -33.93 1.30 -23.85
C LYS A 345 -33.47 1.08 -22.40
N ASN A 346 -32.56 0.14 -22.15
CA ASN A 346 -32.15 -0.28 -20.80
C ASN A 346 -30.71 0.12 -20.46
N ALA A 347 -29.92 0.67 -21.40
CA ALA A 347 -28.51 1.00 -21.18
C ALA A 347 -28.29 1.93 -19.98
N ASP A 348 -29.04 3.03 -19.89
CA ASP A 348 -28.94 3.98 -18.78
C ASP A 348 -29.35 3.36 -17.43
N LYS A 349 -30.35 2.48 -17.44
CA LYS A 349 -30.77 1.71 -16.26
C LYS A 349 -29.63 0.79 -15.79
N ILE A 350 -28.97 0.10 -16.71
CA ILE A 350 -27.87 -0.84 -16.41
C ILE A 350 -26.66 -0.08 -15.85
N ASN A 351 -26.23 1.00 -16.50
CA ASN A 351 -25.16 1.86 -15.99
C ASN A 351 -25.51 2.43 -14.60
N LYS A 352 -26.75 2.88 -14.39
CA LYS A 352 -27.21 3.35 -13.08
C LYS A 352 -27.21 2.23 -12.04
N THR A 353 -27.65 1.01 -12.36
CA THR A 353 -27.56 -0.15 -11.45
C THR A 353 -26.12 -0.44 -11.03
N ILE A 354 -25.19 -0.46 -11.99
CA ILE A 354 -23.75 -0.70 -11.73
C ILE A 354 -23.17 0.40 -10.84
N LYS A 355 -23.41 1.68 -11.19
CA LYS A 355 -22.92 2.81 -10.40
C LYS A 355 -23.53 2.85 -8.99
N ASN A 356 -24.83 2.60 -8.86
CA ASN A 356 -25.49 2.53 -7.55
C ASN A 356 -24.93 1.39 -6.68
N CYS A 357 -24.55 0.25 -7.26
CA CYS A 357 -23.91 -0.84 -6.54
C CYS A 357 -22.54 -0.40 -5.97
N ALA A 358 -21.69 0.23 -6.78
CA ALA A 358 -20.39 0.76 -6.35
C ALA A 358 -20.54 1.88 -5.29
N MET A 359 -21.49 2.78 -5.47
CA MET A 359 -21.71 3.95 -4.61
C MET A 359 -22.40 3.63 -3.27
N SER A 360 -22.85 2.39 -3.02
CA SER A 360 -23.76 2.10 -1.89
C SER A 360 -23.21 2.50 -0.52
N THR A 361 -21.89 2.38 -0.29
CA THR A 361 -21.27 2.78 0.98
C THR A 361 -21.21 4.30 1.13
N VAL A 362 -20.90 5.05 0.07
CA VAL A 362 -20.98 6.53 0.09
C VAL A 362 -22.43 6.98 0.31
N ASP A 363 -23.40 6.25 -0.24
CA ASP A 363 -24.82 6.52 -0.01
C ASP A 363 -25.20 6.29 1.46
N GLU A 364 -24.80 5.15 2.03
CA GLU A 364 -25.05 4.77 3.42
C GLU A 364 -24.35 5.67 4.45
N ILE A 365 -23.13 6.16 4.19
CA ILE A 365 -22.35 6.88 5.20
C ILE A 365 -22.32 8.40 5.03
N TYR A 366 -22.71 8.95 3.86
CA TYR A 366 -22.56 10.38 3.57
C TYR A 366 -23.80 11.07 2.97
N THR A 367 -24.43 10.52 1.91
CA THR A 367 -25.62 11.20 1.32
C THR A 367 -26.93 10.87 2.03
N HIS A 368 -27.08 9.66 2.58
CA HIS A 368 -28.25 9.24 3.35
C HIS A 368 -27.92 8.51 4.67
N PRO A 369 -27.01 9.02 5.53
CA PRO A 369 -26.66 8.36 6.78
C PRO A 369 -27.84 8.22 7.74
N ASP A 370 -27.90 7.07 8.40
CA ASP A 370 -28.80 6.82 9.52
C ASP A 370 -28.27 7.45 10.81
N GLU A 371 -29.05 7.35 11.90
CA GLU A 371 -28.64 7.91 13.20
C GLU A 371 -27.50 7.12 13.86
N LYS A 372 -27.26 5.86 13.48
CA LYS A 372 -26.17 5.03 14.01
C LYS A 372 -24.82 5.50 13.46
N ILE A 373 -24.73 5.77 12.15
CA ILE A 373 -23.53 6.34 11.53
C ILE A 373 -23.27 7.74 12.07
N LYS A 374 -24.30 8.61 12.17
CA LYS A 374 -24.15 9.95 12.75
C LYS A 374 -23.63 9.92 14.18
N GLN A 375 -24.21 9.08 15.04
CA GLN A 375 -23.77 8.96 16.43
C GLN A 375 -22.32 8.45 16.50
N LYS A 376 -21.95 7.47 15.67
CA LYS A 376 -20.57 6.96 15.63
C LYS A 376 -19.55 8.01 15.17
N VAL A 377 -19.91 8.89 14.23
CA VAL A 377 -19.06 10.03 13.82
C VAL A 377 -18.89 11.03 14.98
N ILE A 378 -19.92 11.24 15.80
CA ILE A 378 -19.89 12.14 16.97
C ILE A 378 -19.06 11.55 18.13
N GLU A 379 -19.04 10.22 18.27
CA GLU A 379 -18.34 9.50 19.34
C GLU A 379 -16.90 9.09 18.98
N ALA A 380 -16.49 9.21 17.71
CA ALA A 380 -15.17 8.81 17.23
C ALA A 380 -14.03 9.72 17.72
N ASN A 381 -12.86 9.12 17.94
CA ASN A 381 -11.62 9.83 18.30
C ASN A 381 -10.99 10.48 17.06
N THR A 382 -11.06 9.81 15.92
CA THR A 382 -10.66 10.36 14.61
C THR A 382 -11.82 10.19 13.62
N PRO A 383 -12.84 11.09 13.65
CA PRO A 383 -14.04 10.95 12.83
C PRO A 383 -13.73 10.82 11.35
N ALA A 384 -14.20 9.73 10.72
CA ALA A 384 -13.87 9.43 9.33
C ALA A 384 -15.02 8.76 8.56
N LEU A 385 -15.25 9.24 7.32
CA LEU A 385 -16.19 8.72 6.35
C LEU A 385 -15.42 8.44 5.06
N ILE A 386 -14.98 7.21 4.88
CA ILE A 386 -14.08 6.83 3.78
C ILE A 386 -14.68 5.64 3.01
N SER A 387 -14.54 5.62 1.69
CA SER A 387 -14.85 4.45 0.85
C SER A 387 -13.94 4.44 -0.38
N TYR A 388 -13.11 3.40 -0.47
CA TYR A 388 -12.18 3.15 -1.57
C TYR A 388 -12.60 1.86 -2.27
N VAL A 389 -13.21 1.99 -3.45
CA VAL A 389 -13.82 0.87 -4.20
C VAL A 389 -12.98 0.52 -5.42
N LYS A 390 -12.40 -0.67 -5.42
CA LYS A 390 -11.94 -1.34 -6.64
C LYS A 390 -13.13 -1.99 -7.36
N CYS A 391 -13.07 -2.07 -8.68
CA CYS A 391 -14.05 -2.82 -9.48
C CYS A 391 -13.38 -3.67 -10.57
N LYS A 392 -13.88 -4.88 -10.78
CA LYS A 392 -13.46 -5.77 -11.88
C LYS A 392 -14.69 -6.31 -12.61
N VAL A 393 -14.68 -6.22 -13.94
CA VAL A 393 -15.63 -6.97 -14.79
C VAL A 393 -15.04 -8.36 -14.96
N THR A 394 -15.67 -9.37 -14.37
CA THR A 394 -15.16 -10.75 -14.31
C THR A 394 -15.74 -11.64 -15.39
N TYR A 395 -16.88 -11.26 -15.97
CA TYR A 395 -17.46 -11.95 -17.12
C TYR A 395 -18.25 -10.97 -17.99
N ALA A 396 -18.06 -11.00 -19.32
CA ALA A 396 -18.79 -10.15 -20.27
C ALA A 396 -19.07 -10.85 -21.61
N THR A 397 -20.34 -10.98 -21.96
CA THR A 397 -20.86 -11.43 -23.27
C THR A 397 -21.84 -10.40 -23.83
N ASN A 398 -22.38 -10.65 -25.03
CA ASN A 398 -23.42 -9.80 -25.61
C ASN A 398 -24.77 -9.88 -24.86
N GLU A 399 -25.02 -10.93 -24.07
CA GLU A 399 -26.27 -11.10 -23.30
C GLU A 399 -26.12 -10.79 -21.81
N PHE A 400 -24.92 -10.88 -21.22
CA PHE A 400 -24.72 -10.84 -19.77
C PHE A 400 -23.39 -10.18 -19.34
N ILE A 401 -23.39 -9.54 -18.17
CA ILE A 401 -22.19 -9.01 -17.50
C ILE A 401 -22.19 -9.34 -16.01
N SER A 402 -21.03 -9.74 -15.48
CA SER A 402 -20.74 -9.91 -14.05
C SER A 402 -19.66 -8.90 -13.64
N VAL A 403 -19.93 -8.15 -12.56
CA VAL A 403 -19.02 -7.14 -12.01
C VAL A 403 -18.88 -7.36 -10.50
N VAL A 404 -17.65 -7.31 -10.02
CA VAL A 404 -17.29 -7.44 -8.60
C VAL A 404 -16.69 -6.14 -8.11
N PHE A 405 -17.04 -5.77 -6.88
CA PHE A 405 -16.54 -4.58 -6.18
C PHE A 405 -15.95 -4.99 -4.83
N GLU A 406 -14.81 -4.40 -4.49
CA GLU A 406 -14.12 -4.54 -3.20
C GLU A 406 -14.00 -3.14 -2.59
N ASP A 407 -14.68 -2.92 -1.47
CA ASP A 407 -14.85 -1.60 -0.83
C ASP A 407 -14.15 -1.57 0.52
N THR A 408 -12.99 -0.92 0.60
CA THR A 408 -12.35 -0.64 1.89
C THR A 408 -12.85 0.69 2.40
N SER A 409 -13.61 0.65 3.49
CA SER A 409 -14.35 1.79 4.03
C SER A 409 -14.09 2.02 5.52
N ALA A 410 -14.04 3.30 5.93
CA ALA A 410 -14.07 3.70 7.33
C ALA A 410 -15.45 4.31 7.60
N ARG A 411 -16.21 3.68 8.49
CA ARG A 411 -17.63 3.97 8.74
C ARG A 411 -17.81 4.65 10.10
N GLY A 412 -17.29 5.85 10.25
CA GLY A 412 -17.41 6.72 11.43
C GLY A 412 -16.10 7.04 12.15
N GLU A 413 -15.15 6.11 12.21
CA GLU A 413 -13.87 6.20 12.95
C GLU A 413 -12.73 5.73 12.06
N TYR A 414 -11.60 6.44 12.03
CA TYR A 414 -10.49 6.20 11.09
C TYR A 414 -9.75 4.88 11.37
N SER A 415 -9.71 4.44 12.63
CA SER A 415 -9.06 3.16 13.00
C SER A 415 -9.92 1.93 12.65
N GLU A 416 -11.20 2.10 12.35
CA GLU A 416 -12.15 1.02 12.06
C GLU A 416 -12.45 0.87 10.57
N TYR A 417 -11.48 0.32 9.83
CA TYR A 417 -11.68 -0.09 8.44
C TYR A 417 -12.39 -1.44 8.33
N GLN A 418 -13.39 -1.50 7.46
CA GLN A 418 -14.06 -2.71 6.98
C GLN A 418 -13.78 -2.88 5.47
N THR A 419 -13.68 -4.11 4.99
CA THR A 419 -13.65 -4.41 3.55
C THR A 419 -14.92 -5.17 3.19
N ASP A 420 -15.66 -4.72 2.18
CA ASP A 420 -16.89 -5.37 1.72
C ASP A 420 -16.80 -5.85 0.26
N LEU A 421 -17.23 -7.09 0.02
CA LEU A 421 -17.49 -7.62 -1.32
C LEU A 421 -18.94 -7.34 -1.74
N ARG A 422 -19.10 -6.71 -2.90
CA ARG A 422 -20.40 -6.53 -3.57
C ARG A 422 -20.31 -7.03 -5.00
N THR A 423 -21.40 -7.58 -5.52
CA THR A 423 -21.47 -8.14 -6.88
C THR A 423 -22.72 -7.63 -7.59
N VAL A 424 -22.65 -7.52 -8.93
CA VAL A 424 -23.84 -7.29 -9.73
C VAL A 424 -23.78 -8.08 -11.04
N ASN A 425 -24.83 -8.87 -11.26
CA ASN A 425 -24.92 -9.87 -12.32
C ASN A 425 -26.13 -9.55 -13.20
N ILE A 426 -25.90 -8.95 -14.38
CA ILE A 426 -26.95 -8.28 -15.16
C ILE A 426 -27.10 -8.90 -16.54
N ARG A 427 -28.33 -9.31 -16.89
CA ARG A 427 -28.70 -9.60 -18.29
C ARG A 427 -28.94 -8.30 -19.06
N LEU A 428 -28.17 -8.09 -20.12
CA LEU A 428 -28.05 -6.79 -20.79
C LEU A 428 -29.30 -6.37 -21.59
N ARG A 429 -30.06 -7.33 -22.15
CA ARG A 429 -31.22 -7.02 -22.99
C ARG A 429 -32.38 -6.34 -22.25
N ASP A 430 -32.57 -6.65 -20.97
CA ASP A 430 -33.68 -6.16 -20.14
C ASP A 430 -33.25 -5.58 -18.77
N GLY A 431 -31.96 -5.67 -18.43
CA GLY A 431 -31.46 -5.24 -17.13
C GLY A 431 -32.09 -6.02 -15.98
N LYS A 432 -32.34 -7.33 -16.15
CA LYS A 432 -32.59 -8.21 -15.00
C LYS A 432 -31.26 -8.41 -14.26
N ILE A 433 -31.27 -8.13 -12.96
CA ILE A 433 -30.24 -8.57 -12.01
C ILE A 433 -30.57 -10.01 -11.59
N TYR A 434 -29.55 -10.84 -11.39
CA TYR A 434 -29.67 -12.17 -10.78
C TYR A 434 -29.02 -12.22 -9.40
N GLU A 435 -29.60 -13.02 -8.51
CA GLU A 435 -29.08 -13.32 -7.16
C GLU A 435 -28.76 -14.82 -7.02
N VAL A 436 -28.17 -15.26 -5.90
CA VAL A 436 -27.83 -16.69 -5.68
C VAL A 436 -29.04 -17.61 -5.89
N ARG A 437 -30.22 -17.20 -5.39
CA ARG A 437 -31.51 -17.90 -5.56
C ARG A 437 -32.03 -17.98 -7.01
N ASP A 438 -31.49 -17.21 -7.94
CA ASP A 438 -31.80 -17.34 -9.38
C ASP A 438 -30.92 -18.37 -10.09
N ILE A 439 -29.76 -18.72 -9.54
CA ILE A 439 -28.77 -19.53 -10.24
C ILE A 439 -28.72 -20.97 -9.75
N VAL A 440 -28.91 -21.24 -8.45
CA VAL A 440 -28.82 -22.59 -7.86
C VAL A 440 -30.10 -23.03 -7.18
N LYS A 441 -30.35 -24.34 -7.20
CA LYS A 441 -31.29 -25.03 -6.33
C LYS A 441 -30.69 -25.06 -4.93
N LEU A 442 -31.22 -24.25 -4.02
CA LEU A 442 -30.85 -24.27 -2.61
C LEU A 442 -31.54 -25.44 -1.91
N ASP A 443 -31.22 -26.67 -2.32
CA ASP A 443 -31.53 -27.89 -1.57
C ASP A 443 -30.43 -28.20 -0.55
N ASP A 444 -30.75 -29.05 0.42
CA ASP A 444 -29.89 -29.30 1.56
C ASP A 444 -28.56 -29.98 1.14
N THR A 445 -28.56 -30.74 0.03
CA THR A 445 -27.35 -31.37 -0.52
C THR A 445 -26.40 -30.33 -1.12
N PHE A 446 -26.95 -29.34 -1.84
CA PHE A 446 -26.15 -28.21 -2.32
C PHE A 446 -25.58 -27.39 -1.14
N VAL A 447 -26.42 -27.01 -0.17
CA VAL A 447 -26.01 -26.13 0.94
C VAL A 447 -24.96 -26.80 1.84
N GLU A 448 -25.08 -28.09 2.15
CA GLU A 448 -24.06 -28.82 2.92
C GLU A 448 -22.74 -28.98 2.17
N ASN A 449 -22.76 -29.17 0.85
CA ASN A 449 -21.53 -29.30 0.07
C ASN A 449 -20.86 -27.93 -0.16
N TRP A 450 -21.65 -26.88 -0.37
CA TRP A 450 -21.19 -25.49 -0.38
C TRP A 450 -20.49 -25.13 0.94
N ALA A 451 -21.07 -25.44 2.11
CA ALA A 451 -20.46 -25.16 3.41
C ALA A 451 -19.10 -25.85 3.60
N LYS A 452 -18.94 -27.11 3.13
CA LYS A 452 -17.67 -27.84 3.16
C LYS A 452 -16.59 -27.19 2.26
N ILE A 453 -16.99 -26.59 1.13
CA ILE A 453 -16.06 -25.83 0.27
C ILE A 453 -15.65 -24.52 0.97
N MET A 454 -16.59 -23.79 1.58
CA MET A 454 -16.28 -22.57 2.36
C MET A 454 -15.30 -22.85 3.53
N GLN A 455 -15.42 -24.00 4.20
CA GLN A 455 -14.48 -24.47 5.22
C GLN A 455 -13.09 -24.83 4.64
N LYS A 456 -13.05 -25.38 3.42
CA LYS A 456 -11.80 -25.66 2.70
C LYS A 456 -11.08 -24.37 2.30
N GLU A 457 -11.77 -23.39 1.72
CA GLU A 457 -11.15 -22.14 1.25
C GLU A 457 -10.68 -21.24 2.41
N THR A 458 -11.32 -21.31 3.58
CA THR A 458 -10.85 -20.65 4.81
C THR A 458 -9.72 -21.40 5.53
N GLY A 459 -9.54 -22.69 5.22
CA GLY A 459 -8.68 -23.60 5.99
C GLY A 459 -9.18 -23.84 7.42
N ASP A 460 -10.47 -23.62 7.69
CA ASP A 460 -11.07 -23.58 9.01
C ASP A 460 -12.33 -24.45 9.06
N SER A 461 -12.22 -25.62 9.68
CA SER A 461 -13.33 -26.58 9.82
C SER A 461 -14.40 -26.16 10.83
N SER A 462 -14.21 -25.05 11.57
CA SER A 462 -15.25 -24.43 12.39
C SER A 462 -16.03 -23.33 11.66
N PHE A 463 -15.61 -22.97 10.44
CA PHE A 463 -16.31 -21.96 9.67
C PHE A 463 -17.74 -22.40 9.35
N LEU A 464 -18.72 -21.51 9.61
CA LEU A 464 -20.16 -21.72 9.50
C LEU A 464 -20.77 -22.84 10.37
N THR A 465 -20.03 -23.54 11.24
CA THR A 465 -20.61 -24.65 12.04
C THR A 465 -21.61 -24.21 13.12
N ASP A 466 -21.66 -22.90 13.42
CA ASP A 466 -22.66 -22.29 14.30
C ASP A 466 -24.05 -22.12 13.63
N LEU A 467 -24.17 -22.38 12.32
CA LEU A 467 -25.43 -22.28 11.56
C LEU A 467 -25.98 -23.66 11.19
N THR A 468 -27.31 -23.83 11.27
CA THR A 468 -27.96 -25.00 10.66
C THR A 468 -28.05 -24.87 9.13
N THR A 469 -28.19 -25.98 8.40
CA THR A 469 -28.44 -26.00 6.95
C THR A 469 -29.62 -25.11 6.55
N ALA A 470 -30.67 -25.06 7.40
CA ALA A 470 -31.85 -24.22 7.18
C ALA A 470 -31.61 -22.71 7.40
N GLU A 471 -30.57 -22.32 8.14
CA GLU A 471 -30.16 -20.93 8.34
C GLU A 471 -29.18 -20.50 7.24
N MET A 472 -28.19 -21.34 6.91
CA MET A 472 -27.33 -21.12 5.74
C MET A 472 -28.14 -20.97 4.46
N LYS A 473 -29.17 -21.82 4.27
CA LYS A 473 -30.12 -21.69 3.16
C LYS A 473 -30.83 -20.33 3.13
N LYS A 474 -31.38 -19.86 4.26
CA LYS A 474 -32.03 -18.54 4.32
C LYS A 474 -31.06 -17.41 4.02
N ALA A 475 -29.82 -17.50 4.49
CA ALA A 475 -28.79 -16.51 4.16
C ALA A 475 -28.45 -16.53 2.65
N LEU A 476 -28.29 -17.70 2.04
CA LEU A 476 -28.11 -17.84 0.57
C LEU A 476 -29.33 -17.41 -0.25
N GLU A 477 -30.54 -17.50 0.32
CA GLU A 477 -31.76 -16.91 -0.26
C GLU A 477 -31.81 -15.38 -0.13
N GLY A 478 -30.87 -14.72 0.56
CA GLY A 478 -30.94 -13.27 0.84
C GLY A 478 -31.97 -12.90 1.91
N ASN A 479 -32.32 -13.86 2.77
CA ASN A 479 -33.34 -13.76 3.82
C ASN A 479 -32.73 -13.75 5.25
N ASP A 480 -31.42 -13.50 5.40
CA ASP A 480 -30.80 -13.21 6.70
C ASP A 480 -31.32 -11.86 7.23
N LYS A 481 -31.83 -11.88 8.47
CA LYS A 481 -32.34 -10.68 9.17
C LYS A 481 -31.31 -10.02 10.08
N THR A 482 -30.17 -10.66 10.30
CA THR A 482 -29.06 -10.08 11.08
C THR A 482 -28.19 -9.17 10.21
N GLY A 483 -28.05 -9.49 8.92
CA GLY A 483 -27.12 -8.80 8.02
C GLY A 483 -25.66 -9.24 8.21
N ALA A 484 -25.42 -10.33 8.95
CA ALA A 484 -24.09 -10.90 9.14
C ALA A 484 -23.64 -11.71 7.90
N TYR A 485 -24.59 -12.23 7.10
CA TYR A 485 -24.29 -13.07 5.93
C TYR A 485 -24.99 -12.54 4.68
N VAL A 486 -24.30 -11.70 3.91
CA VAL A 486 -24.84 -11.11 2.67
C VAL A 486 -24.43 -11.96 1.46
N PRO A 487 -25.36 -12.67 0.79
CA PRO A 487 -25.04 -13.56 -0.32
C PRO A 487 -24.56 -12.80 -1.54
N ASN A 488 -23.41 -13.20 -2.05
CA ASN A 488 -22.84 -12.72 -3.30
C ASN A 488 -22.56 -13.91 -4.22
N PHE A 489 -22.59 -13.66 -5.53
CA PHE A 489 -21.96 -14.54 -6.49
C PHE A 489 -21.36 -13.73 -7.64
N PHE A 490 -20.36 -14.28 -8.31
CA PHE A 490 -19.91 -13.73 -9.60
C PHE A 490 -19.55 -14.86 -10.55
N VAL A 491 -19.52 -14.52 -11.84
CA VAL A 491 -19.05 -15.41 -12.90
C VAL A 491 -17.60 -15.03 -13.17
N SER A 492 -16.70 -16.02 -13.15
CA SER A 492 -15.29 -15.89 -13.50
C SER A 492 -15.03 -16.54 -14.87
N LYS A 493 -13.77 -16.64 -15.30
CA LYS A 493 -13.42 -17.18 -16.62
C LYS A 493 -13.91 -18.60 -16.86
N ASP A 494 -13.70 -19.50 -15.90
CA ASP A 494 -13.92 -20.95 -16.06
C ASP A 494 -15.07 -21.48 -15.16
N GLY A 495 -15.78 -20.59 -14.47
CA GLY A 495 -16.79 -20.99 -13.49
C GLY A 495 -17.54 -19.86 -12.81
N ILE A 496 -18.08 -20.17 -11.63
CA ILE A 496 -18.90 -19.30 -10.79
C ILE A 496 -18.44 -19.46 -9.33
N GLU A 497 -18.35 -18.33 -8.62
CA GLU A 497 -18.08 -18.28 -7.19
C GLU A 497 -19.34 -17.87 -6.42
N ILE A 498 -19.70 -18.60 -5.36
CA ILE A 498 -20.89 -18.34 -4.53
C ILE A 498 -20.47 -18.23 -3.07
N GLY A 499 -20.81 -17.15 -2.38
CA GLY A 499 -20.27 -16.88 -1.05
C GLY A 499 -21.02 -15.84 -0.22
N PHE A 500 -20.40 -15.43 0.88
CA PHE A 500 -20.88 -14.37 1.75
C PHE A 500 -19.87 -13.23 1.85
N ASN A 501 -20.40 -12.01 1.83
CA ASN A 501 -19.76 -10.89 2.52
C ASN A 501 -20.16 -10.96 4.00
N MET A 502 -19.18 -10.86 4.90
CA MET A 502 -19.36 -11.02 6.34
C MET A 502 -19.65 -9.65 6.96
N GLY A 503 -20.93 -9.35 7.22
CA GLY A 503 -21.35 -8.02 7.62
C GLY A 503 -20.97 -7.65 9.06
N SER A 504 -20.88 -6.34 9.33
CA SER A 504 -20.54 -5.77 10.65
C SER A 504 -21.55 -6.08 11.78
N ALA A 505 -22.65 -6.75 11.47
CA ALA A 505 -23.60 -7.32 12.43
C ALA A 505 -23.08 -8.59 13.13
N SER A 506 -21.86 -9.05 12.84
CA SER A 506 -21.15 -10.14 13.54
C SER A 506 -20.83 -9.85 15.02
N SER A 507 -21.25 -8.69 15.53
CA SER A 507 -21.22 -8.28 16.94
C SER A 507 -21.95 -9.26 17.87
N GLY A 508 -21.26 -10.29 18.35
CA GLY A 508 -21.73 -11.13 19.46
C GLY A 508 -21.02 -12.47 19.65
N LYS A 509 -20.55 -13.14 18.59
CA LYS A 509 -19.96 -14.50 18.71
C LYS A 509 -18.77 -14.85 17.81
N GLN A 510 -18.61 -14.21 16.65
CA GLN A 510 -17.42 -14.40 15.82
C GLN A 510 -16.88 -13.04 15.38
N SER A 511 -15.66 -12.68 15.78
CA SER A 511 -14.87 -11.75 14.99
C SER A 511 -14.47 -12.50 13.72
N THR A 512 -15.21 -12.30 12.63
CA THR A 512 -14.97 -13.03 11.39
C THR A 512 -13.60 -12.66 10.83
N LYS A 513 -12.64 -13.59 10.92
CA LYS A 513 -11.26 -13.47 10.41
C LYS A 513 -11.19 -13.11 8.92
N TYR A 514 -12.30 -13.26 8.21
CA TYR A 514 -12.46 -13.01 6.79
C TYR A 514 -13.51 -11.92 6.60
N ALA A 515 -13.21 -10.94 5.73
CA ALA A 515 -14.15 -9.92 5.28
C ALA A 515 -15.24 -10.53 4.37
N TRP A 516 -14.84 -11.43 3.48
CA TRP A 516 -15.70 -12.21 2.61
C TRP A 516 -15.05 -13.57 2.33
N VAL A 517 -15.87 -14.55 1.96
CA VAL A 517 -15.44 -15.90 1.56
C VAL A 517 -16.34 -16.38 0.43
N THR A 518 -15.77 -17.03 -0.58
CA THR A 518 -16.47 -17.64 -1.71
C THR A 518 -16.12 -19.12 -1.88
N ALA A 519 -17.10 -19.90 -2.34
CA ALA A 519 -16.92 -21.27 -2.81
C ALA A 519 -16.85 -21.27 -4.35
N PRO A 520 -15.71 -21.66 -4.95
CA PRO A 520 -15.58 -21.76 -6.40
C PRO A 520 -16.17 -23.07 -6.94
N TYR A 521 -16.76 -22.98 -8.13
CA TYR A 521 -17.25 -24.11 -8.93
C TYR A 521 -16.95 -23.89 -10.40
N THR A 522 -16.41 -24.89 -11.09
CA THR A 522 -16.40 -24.90 -12.56
C THR A 522 -17.83 -25.00 -13.12
N PHE A 523 -18.01 -24.62 -14.39
CA PHE A 523 -19.31 -24.73 -15.07
C PHE A 523 -19.87 -26.16 -15.14
N ASP A 524 -19.03 -27.20 -15.03
CA ASP A 524 -19.47 -28.61 -15.00
C ASP A 524 -19.82 -29.11 -13.59
N GLU A 525 -19.14 -28.65 -12.54
CA GLU A 525 -19.47 -29.02 -11.15
C GLU A 525 -20.83 -28.47 -10.73
N ILE A 526 -21.07 -27.18 -11.00
CA ILE A 526 -22.32 -26.48 -10.63
C ILE A 526 -23.54 -27.01 -11.41
N LYS A 527 -23.31 -27.68 -12.55
CA LYS A 527 -24.28 -28.14 -13.56
C LYS A 527 -25.42 -28.99 -13.01
N SER A 528 -25.17 -29.75 -11.95
CA SER A 528 -26.18 -30.59 -11.29
C SER A 528 -27.15 -29.76 -10.42
N SER A 529 -26.62 -28.73 -9.75
CA SER A 529 -27.34 -27.86 -8.81
C SER A 529 -28.01 -26.65 -9.47
N VAL A 530 -27.86 -26.43 -10.79
CA VAL A 530 -28.44 -25.27 -11.48
C VAL A 530 -29.97 -25.19 -11.35
N ALA A 531 -30.51 -23.98 -11.12
CA ALA A 531 -31.92 -23.69 -11.32
C ALA A 531 -32.24 -23.58 -12.83
N ASP A 532 -33.43 -23.98 -13.29
CA ASP A 532 -33.84 -23.75 -14.70
C ASP A 532 -34.26 -22.30 -14.89
N THR A 533 -33.27 -21.42 -15.02
CA THR A 533 -33.46 -20.00 -15.27
C THR A 533 -32.76 -19.56 -16.54
N ALA A 534 -33.19 -18.41 -17.07
CA ALA A 534 -32.60 -17.81 -18.25
C ALA A 534 -31.23 -17.14 -18.00
N PHE A 535 -30.61 -17.36 -16.83
CA PHE A 535 -29.20 -17.05 -16.55
C PHE A 535 -28.29 -18.01 -17.31
N TRP A 536 -28.45 -19.32 -17.07
CA TRP A 536 -27.64 -20.39 -17.66
C TRP A 536 -27.74 -20.52 -19.19
N LYS A 537 -28.66 -19.77 -19.81
CA LYS A 537 -28.90 -19.71 -21.26
C LYS A 537 -28.32 -18.45 -21.91
N GLY A 538 -27.69 -17.56 -21.13
CA GLY A 538 -27.04 -16.31 -21.59
C GLY A 538 -25.54 -16.21 -21.24
N LEU A 539 -24.96 -17.28 -20.68
CA LEU A 539 -23.53 -17.51 -20.65
C LEU A 539 -23.14 -18.17 -21.98
N ASP A 540 -22.14 -17.64 -22.68
CA ASP A 540 -21.55 -18.31 -23.86
C ASP A 540 -20.79 -19.56 -23.40
N ARG A 541 -20.75 -20.58 -24.27
CA ARG A 541 -20.21 -21.93 -23.98
C ARG A 541 -19.51 -22.52 -25.21
#